data_AF-A0A951BBL0-F1
#
_entry.id   AF-A0A951BBL0-F1
#
_cell.length_a   1.000
_cell.length_b   1.000
_cell.length_c   1.000
_cell.angle_alpha   90.00
_cell.angle_beta   90.00
_cell.angle_gamma   90.00
#
_symmetry.space_group_name_H-M   'P 1'
#
loop_
_entity.id
_entity.type
_entity.pdbx_description
1 polymer ?
#
loop_
_entity_poly.entity_id
_entity_poly.type
_entity_poly.pdbx_seq_one_letter_code
_entity_poly.pdbx_strand_id
1 'polypeptide(L)'
;AHNRFVEPMINALKGGEPLYVLFYILAIIFFAYFYVSIVFRPNDMADNMRKYGGFIPGIRPGKRTADFINDVMTRITFVGALYLIVISLIPMILIGGIHMQNLPFIGGVFDRMPTWVTHGLGLNFYFGGTSLLIVVGVAMDTVKQVESQLIMRHYEGFSRNAKLRSRGPRTW
;
A
#
# COMPACT_ATOMS: atom_id res chain seq x y z
N ALA A 1 -26.10 34.07 -7.85
CA ALA A 1 -24.93 34.97 -7.73
C ALA A 1 -23.74 34.26 -8.35
N HIS A 2 -23.35 34.65 -9.56
CA HIS A 2 -22.29 34.03 -10.36
C HIS A 2 -20.97 34.77 -10.06
N ASN A 3 -20.24 34.33 -9.03
CA ASN A 3 -19.03 35.02 -8.57
C ASN A 3 -17.84 34.61 -9.44
N ARG A 4 -17.44 35.50 -10.38
CA ARG A 4 -16.33 35.30 -11.34
C ARG A 4 -14.97 34.97 -10.69
N PHE A 5 -14.82 35.22 -9.39
CA PHE A 5 -13.60 34.88 -8.63
C PHE A 5 -13.62 33.46 -8.04
N VAL A 6 -14.80 32.95 -7.69
CA VAL A 6 -14.94 31.67 -7.00
C VAL A 6 -15.03 30.51 -8.00
N GLU A 7 -15.64 30.74 -9.16
CA GLU A 7 -15.79 29.74 -10.21
C GLU A 7 -14.48 29.19 -10.80
N PRO A 8 -13.44 29.99 -11.13
CA PRO A 8 -12.18 29.43 -11.60
C PRO A 8 -11.47 28.61 -10.51
N MET A 9 -11.64 28.98 -9.24
CA MET A 9 -11.09 28.23 -8.11
C MET A 9 -11.83 26.89 -7.92
N ILE A 10 -13.17 26.90 -8.01
CA ILE A 10 -14.00 25.69 -7.97
C ILE A 10 -13.71 24.79 -9.18
N ASN A 11 -13.53 25.35 -10.37
CA ASN A 11 -13.25 24.58 -11.58
C ASN A 11 -11.86 23.93 -11.53
N ALA A 12 -10.84 24.61 -11.00
CA ALA A 12 -9.51 24.03 -10.78
C ALA A 12 -9.50 22.88 -9.73
N LEU A 13 -10.50 22.86 -8.84
CA LEU A 13 -10.69 21.83 -7.82
C LEU A 13 -11.59 20.66 -8.28
N LYS A 14 -12.22 20.75 -9.46
CA LYS A 14 -13.02 19.65 -10.02
C LYS A 14 -12.10 18.52 -10.46
N GLY A 15 -12.52 17.28 -10.18
CA GLY A 15 -11.82 16.08 -10.61
C GLY A 15 -11.70 16.04 -12.13
N GLY A 16 -10.46 15.87 -12.63
CA GLY A 16 -10.15 15.84 -14.06
C GLY A 16 -9.16 16.92 -14.49
N GLU A 17 -9.01 18.00 -13.72
CA GLU A 17 -8.00 19.02 -13.98
C GLU A 17 -6.59 18.52 -13.61
N PRO A 18 -5.55 18.84 -14.42
CA PRO A 18 -4.18 18.38 -14.19
C PRO A 18 -3.58 18.88 -12.87
N LEU A 19 -4.00 20.07 -12.40
CA LEU A 19 -3.60 20.57 -11.09
C LEU A 19 -4.12 19.68 -9.95
N TYR A 20 -5.39 19.26 -10.02
CA TYR A 20 -5.97 18.33 -9.05
C TYR A 20 -5.20 17.01 -9.02
N VAL A 21 -4.90 16.43 -10.20
CA VAL A 21 -4.12 15.19 -10.32
C VAL A 21 -2.74 15.32 -9.68
N LEU A 22 -2.04 16.43 -9.93
CA LEU A 22 -0.72 16.67 -9.37
C LEU A 22 -0.75 16.76 -7.83
N PHE A 23 -1.68 17.55 -7.27
CA PHE A 23 -1.85 17.63 -5.82
C PHE A 23 -2.27 16.28 -5.21
N TYR A 24 -3.12 15.52 -5.91
CA TYR A 24 -3.56 14.20 -5.49
C TYR A 24 -2.40 13.18 -5.45
N ILE A 25 -1.57 13.12 -6.49
CA ILE A 25 -0.38 12.26 -6.53
C ILE A 25 0.61 12.64 -5.42
N LEU A 26 0.85 13.94 -5.22
CA LEU A 26 1.75 14.43 -4.18
C LEU A 26 1.23 14.03 -2.78
N ALA A 27 -0.08 14.19 -2.56
CA ALA A 27 -0.72 13.74 -1.32
C ALA A 27 -0.55 12.23 -1.10
N ILE A 28 -0.74 11.39 -2.12
CA ILE A 28 -0.52 9.93 -2.00
C ILE A 28 0.91 9.61 -1.58
N ILE A 29 1.91 10.20 -2.23
CA ILE A 29 3.32 9.98 -1.89
C ILE A 29 3.58 10.41 -0.45
N PHE A 30 3.14 11.61 -0.07
CA PHE A 30 3.33 12.14 1.28
C PHE A 30 2.71 11.22 2.34
N PHE A 31 1.43 10.86 2.18
CA PHE A 31 0.72 10.02 3.14
C PHE A 31 1.28 8.59 3.21
N ALA A 32 1.70 8.01 2.08
CA ALA A 32 2.29 6.67 2.07
C ALA A 32 3.59 6.62 2.90
N TYR A 33 4.49 7.58 2.71
CA TYR A 33 5.73 7.66 3.49
C TYR A 33 5.47 7.98 4.96
N PHE A 34 4.57 8.91 5.24
CA PHE A 34 4.21 9.30 6.60
C PHE A 34 3.59 8.12 7.37
N TYR A 35 2.64 7.40 6.76
CA TYR A 35 2.01 6.23 7.37
C TYR A 35 3.04 5.16 7.76
N VAL A 36 3.96 4.82 6.84
CA VAL A 36 5.00 3.81 7.12
C VAL A 36 5.90 4.27 8.26
N SER A 37 6.33 5.54 8.29
CA SER A 37 7.20 6.05 9.35
C SER A 37 6.58 6.08 10.75
N ILE A 38 5.25 6.22 10.85
CA ILE A 38 4.55 6.24 12.14
C ILE A 38 4.31 4.82 12.66
N VAL A 39 3.89 3.92 11.77
CA VAL A 39 3.49 2.56 12.13
C VAL A 39 4.71 1.65 12.32
N PHE A 40 5.71 1.76 11.45
CA PHE A 40 6.91 0.94 11.52
C PHE A 40 8.03 1.67 12.24
N ARG A 41 8.48 1.08 13.35
CA ARG A 41 9.63 1.56 14.13
C ARG A 41 10.80 0.58 13.97
N PRO A 42 11.77 0.86 13.07
CA PRO A 42 12.88 -0.07 12.78
C PRO A 42 13.69 -0.47 14.01
N ASN A 43 13.86 0.46 14.96
CA ASN A 43 14.57 0.22 16.21
C ASN A 43 13.88 -0.83 17.08
N ASP A 44 12.56 -0.70 17.29
CA ASP A 44 11.77 -1.64 18.09
C ASP A 44 11.75 -3.03 17.44
N MET A 45 11.70 -3.10 16.10
CA MET A 45 11.77 -4.37 15.37
C MET A 45 13.13 -5.05 15.56
N ALA A 46 14.23 -4.30 15.47
CA ALA A 46 15.58 -4.84 15.67
C ALA A 46 15.81 -5.32 17.11
N ASP A 47 15.30 -4.60 18.10
CA ASP A 47 15.39 -4.98 19.51
C ASP A 47 14.54 -6.21 19.83
N ASN A 48 13.33 -6.28 19.27
CA ASN A 48 12.48 -7.47 19.37
C ASN A 48 13.19 -8.68 18.75
N MET A 49 13.76 -8.56 17.55
CA MET A 49 14.53 -9.66 16.94
C MET A 49 15.67 -10.13 17.85
N ARG A 50 16.46 -9.20 18.41
CA ARG A 50 17.53 -9.54 19.35
C ARG A 50 17.01 -10.28 20.59
N LYS A 51 15.89 -9.82 21.16
CA LYS A 51 15.28 -10.39 22.37
C LYS A 51 14.71 -11.79 22.14
N TYR A 52 14.11 -12.04 20.98
CA TYR A 52 13.57 -13.34 20.59
C TYR A 52 14.62 -14.28 19.97
N GLY A 53 15.92 -13.92 20.01
CA GLY A 53 17.01 -14.72 19.47
C GLY A 53 17.08 -14.77 17.94
N GLY A 54 16.27 -13.96 17.24
CA GLY A 54 16.31 -13.81 15.80
C GLY A 54 17.41 -12.84 15.37
N PHE A 55 18.13 -13.17 14.31
CA PHE A 55 19.12 -12.28 13.70
C PHE A 55 19.14 -12.43 12.19
N ILE A 56 19.50 -11.35 11.50
CA ILE A 56 19.67 -11.35 10.05
C ILE A 56 21.10 -11.83 9.77
N PRO A 57 21.29 -12.90 8.97
CA PRO A 57 22.62 -13.41 8.65
C PRO A 57 23.46 -12.33 7.96
N GLY A 58 24.71 -12.17 8.40
CA GLY A 58 25.64 -11.17 7.86
C GLY A 58 25.60 -9.78 8.52
N ILE A 59 24.61 -9.49 9.39
CA ILE A 59 24.48 -8.18 10.04
C ILE A 59 24.50 -8.35 11.57
N ARG A 60 25.28 -7.52 12.28
CA ARG A 60 25.38 -7.57 13.74
C ARG A 60 24.06 -7.08 14.39
N PRO A 61 23.48 -7.83 15.35
CA PRO A 61 22.21 -7.45 15.98
C PRO A 61 22.25 -6.09 16.67
N GLY A 62 21.14 -5.34 16.59
CA GLY A 62 20.96 -4.02 17.20
C GLY A 62 20.87 -2.91 16.15
N LYS A 63 21.60 -1.80 16.35
CA LYS A 63 21.52 -0.60 15.50
C LYS A 63 21.74 -0.91 14.00
N ARG A 64 22.70 -1.79 13.67
CA ARG A 64 22.98 -2.18 12.28
C ARG A 64 21.81 -2.93 11.62
N THR A 65 21.06 -3.70 12.39
CA THR A 65 19.83 -4.35 11.93
C THR A 65 18.73 -3.32 11.69
N ALA A 66 18.59 -2.32 12.57
CA ALA A 66 17.62 -1.24 12.39
C ALA A 66 17.91 -0.39 11.14
N ASP A 67 19.18 -0.03 10.91
CA ASP A 67 19.62 0.72 9.73
C ASP A 67 19.28 -0.07 8.43
N PHE A 68 19.57 -1.37 8.41
CA PHE A 68 19.24 -2.24 7.28
C PHE A 68 17.72 -2.35 7.05
N ILE A 69 16.95 -2.57 8.12
CA ILE A 69 15.48 -2.63 8.05
C ILE A 69 14.92 -1.32 7.48
N ASN A 70 15.48 -0.17 7.89
CA ASN A 70 15.07 1.14 7.41
C ASN A 70 15.36 1.34 5.91
N ASP A 71 16.55 0.94 5.44
CA ASP A 71 16.91 1.03 4.02
C ASP A 71 16.00 0.15 3.15
N VAL A 72 15.70 -1.07 3.59
CA VAL A 72 14.80 -1.98 2.90
C VAL A 72 13.38 -1.42 2.86
N MET A 73 12.86 -0.93 3.98
CA MET A 73 11.52 -0.31 4.04
C MET A 73 11.42 0.86 3.08
N THR A 74 12.40 1.77 3.10
CA THR A 74 12.40 2.96 2.23
C THR A 74 12.28 2.59 0.76
N ARG A 75 12.99 1.52 0.33
CA ARG A 75 12.93 1.02 -1.05
C ARG A 75 11.57 0.40 -1.38
N ILE A 76 11.01 -0.41 -0.48
CA ILE A 76 9.69 -1.02 -0.66
C ILE A 76 8.61 0.06 -0.71
N THR A 77 8.66 1.05 0.18
CA THR A 77 7.71 2.17 0.22
C THR A 77 7.74 3.00 -1.06
N PHE A 78 8.92 3.23 -1.64
CA PHE A 78 9.02 3.94 -2.92
C PHE A 78 8.25 3.22 -4.05
N VAL A 79 8.47 1.90 -4.17
CA VAL A 79 7.77 1.08 -5.17
C VAL A 79 6.27 0.99 -4.85
N GLY A 80 5.91 0.87 -3.58
CA GLY A 80 4.52 0.85 -3.11
C GLY A 80 3.78 2.15 -3.41
N ALA A 81 4.41 3.31 -3.20
CA ALA A 81 3.82 4.61 -3.52
C ALA A 81 3.54 4.75 -5.02
N LEU A 82 4.48 4.31 -5.88
CA LEU A 82 4.28 4.28 -7.33
C LEU A 82 3.10 3.38 -7.71
N TYR A 83 3.02 2.19 -7.13
CA TYR A 83 1.91 1.26 -7.33
C TYR A 83 0.55 1.86 -6.91
N LEU A 84 0.49 2.53 -5.75
CA LEU A 84 -0.72 3.19 -5.26
C LEU A 84 -1.16 4.32 -6.20
N ILE A 85 -0.24 5.10 -6.75
CA ILE A 85 -0.55 6.12 -7.76
C ILE A 85 -1.23 5.47 -8.97
N VAL A 86 -0.63 4.41 -9.53
CA VAL A 86 -1.18 3.71 -10.70
C VAL A 86 -2.60 3.21 -10.43
N ILE A 87 -2.82 2.52 -9.30
CA ILE A 87 -4.15 2.00 -8.95
C ILE A 87 -5.16 3.13 -8.72
N SER A 88 -4.76 4.21 -8.05
CA SER A 88 -5.65 5.34 -7.77
C SER A 88 -6.07 6.09 -9.04
N LEU A 89 -5.25 6.09 -10.08
CA LEU A 89 -5.56 6.73 -11.37
C LEU A 89 -6.59 5.93 -12.19
N ILE A 90 -6.64 4.60 -12.04
CA ILE A 90 -7.60 3.75 -12.77
C ILE A 90 -9.06 4.19 -12.54
N PRO A 91 -9.60 4.29 -11.30
CA PRO A 91 -10.98 4.70 -11.07
C PRO A 91 -11.21 6.16 -11.49
N MET A 92 -10.19 7.02 -11.35
CA MET A 92 -10.27 8.41 -11.79
C MET A 92 -10.51 8.51 -13.30
N ILE A 93 -9.74 7.75 -14.09
CA ILE A 93 -9.90 7.67 -15.56
C ILE A 93 -11.25 7.06 -15.91
N LEU A 94 -11.68 6.02 -15.18
CA LEU A 94 -12.88 5.24 -15.50
C LEU A 94 -14.20 5.99 -15.28
N ILE A 95 -14.28 6.79 -14.21
CA ILE A 95 -15.50 7.52 -13.80
C ILE A 95 -15.57 8.90 -14.44
N GLY A 96 -14.48 9.67 -14.38
CA GLY A 96 -14.51 11.10 -14.67
C GLY A 96 -13.92 11.49 -16.02
N GLY A 97 -13.08 10.66 -16.64
CA GLY A 97 -12.27 11.05 -17.80
C GLY A 97 -11.27 12.17 -17.47
N ILE A 98 -10.07 12.12 -18.04
CA ILE A 98 -9.10 13.21 -17.84
C ILE A 98 -9.46 14.34 -18.80
N HIS A 99 -10.22 15.31 -18.31
CA HIS A 99 -10.55 16.53 -19.04
C HIS A 99 -9.39 17.53 -18.96
N MET A 100 -8.38 17.37 -19.82
CA MET A 100 -7.17 18.23 -19.88
C MET A 100 -7.44 19.60 -20.55
N GLN A 101 -8.47 20.33 -20.13
CA GLN A 101 -8.93 21.50 -20.90
C GLN A 101 -8.25 22.83 -20.56
N ASN A 102 -7.24 22.90 -19.67
CA ASN A 102 -6.69 24.20 -19.24
C ASN A 102 -5.16 24.37 -19.25
N LEU A 103 -4.38 23.46 -19.88
CA LEU A 103 -2.92 23.56 -19.90
C LEU A 103 -2.35 23.89 -21.29
N PRO A 104 -1.76 25.09 -21.51
CA PRO A 104 -1.36 25.58 -22.83
C PRO A 104 -0.16 24.86 -23.47
N PHE A 105 0.49 23.90 -22.76
CA PHE A 105 1.69 23.20 -23.25
C PHE A 105 1.54 21.68 -23.38
N ILE A 106 0.59 21.06 -22.66
CA ILE A 106 0.41 19.60 -22.59
C ILE A 106 -0.95 19.15 -23.15
N GLY A 107 -1.91 20.06 -23.34
CA GLY A 107 -3.23 19.74 -23.89
C GLY A 107 -3.17 19.03 -25.26
N GLY A 108 -2.32 19.49 -26.18
CA GLY A 108 -2.25 18.94 -27.54
C GLY A 108 -1.70 17.51 -27.66
N VAL A 109 -1.00 17.00 -26.64
CA VAL A 109 -0.51 15.60 -26.60
C VAL A 109 -1.61 14.68 -26.04
N PHE A 110 -2.42 15.19 -25.12
CA PHE A 110 -3.45 14.43 -24.44
C PHE A 110 -4.78 14.36 -25.21
N ASP A 111 -5.06 15.34 -26.07
CA ASP A 111 -6.18 15.29 -27.03
C ASP A 111 -6.06 14.14 -28.05
N ARG A 112 -4.87 13.57 -28.22
CA ARG A 112 -4.62 12.38 -29.07
C ARG A 112 -4.77 11.06 -28.32
N MET A 113 -5.01 11.10 -27.02
CA MET A 113 -5.20 9.87 -26.26
C MET A 113 -6.58 9.25 -26.55
N PRO A 114 -6.68 7.91 -26.55
CA PRO A 114 -7.91 7.20 -26.88
C PRO A 114 -9.12 7.71 -26.08
N THR A 115 -10.31 7.70 -26.70
CA THR A 115 -11.56 8.23 -26.13
C THR A 115 -11.95 7.66 -24.76
N TRP A 116 -11.49 6.45 -24.41
CA TRP A 116 -11.70 5.85 -23.08
C TRP A 116 -10.93 6.55 -21.95
N VAL A 117 -9.85 7.28 -22.26
CA VAL A 117 -9.05 8.04 -21.29
C VAL A 117 -9.65 9.44 -21.05
N THR A 118 -10.23 10.06 -22.08
CA THR A 118 -10.71 11.45 -22.05
C THR A 118 -12.18 11.57 -21.68
N HIS A 119 -13.05 10.68 -22.14
CA HIS A 119 -14.50 10.70 -21.82
C HIS A 119 -14.88 9.79 -20.65
N GLY A 120 -13.97 8.97 -20.15
CA GLY A 120 -14.27 7.89 -19.21
C GLY A 120 -15.19 6.84 -19.85
N LEU A 121 -15.37 5.69 -19.20
CA LEU A 121 -16.25 4.63 -19.72
C LEU A 121 -17.74 4.87 -19.38
N GLY A 122 -18.09 6.00 -18.76
CA GLY A 122 -19.47 6.35 -18.39
C GLY A 122 -20.14 5.33 -17.45
N LEU A 123 -19.34 4.47 -16.80
CA LEU A 123 -19.83 3.38 -15.97
C LEU A 123 -20.27 3.93 -14.61
N ASN A 124 -21.58 3.96 -14.39
CA ASN A 124 -22.15 4.20 -13.06
C ASN A 124 -22.03 2.92 -12.23
N PHE A 125 -21.02 2.87 -11.36
CA PHE A 125 -20.86 1.76 -10.43
C PHE A 125 -22.00 1.75 -9.41
N TYR A 126 -22.94 0.80 -9.57
CA TYR A 126 -24.05 0.56 -8.63
C TYR A 126 -23.57 0.00 -7.27
N PHE A 127 -22.41 -0.67 -7.27
CA PHE A 127 -21.66 -0.99 -6.06
C PHE A 127 -20.84 0.25 -5.64
N GLY A 128 -21.39 1.09 -4.76
CA GLY A 128 -20.73 2.32 -4.31
C GLY A 128 -19.40 2.06 -3.58
N GLY A 129 -18.61 3.13 -3.39
CA GLY A 129 -17.28 3.05 -2.76
C GLY A 129 -17.28 2.41 -1.37
N THR A 130 -18.35 2.57 -0.59
CA THR A 130 -18.52 1.91 0.72
C THR A 130 -18.65 0.39 0.61
N SER A 131 -19.44 -0.10 -0.35
CA SER A 131 -19.60 -1.54 -0.58
C SER A 131 -18.30 -2.19 -1.04
N LEU A 132 -17.53 -1.51 -1.90
CA LEU A 132 -16.23 -1.99 -2.36
C LEU A 132 -15.21 -2.06 -1.19
N LEU A 133 -15.18 -1.02 -0.34
CA LEU A 133 -14.30 -0.97 0.83
C LEU A 133 -14.64 -2.09 1.84
N ILE A 134 -15.93 -2.35 2.08
CA ILE A 134 -16.37 -3.43 2.98
C ILE A 134 -16.02 -4.80 2.38
N VAL A 135 -16.28 -5.03 1.09
CA VAL A 135 -15.99 -6.30 0.43
C VAL A 135 -14.49 -6.61 0.46
N VAL A 136 -13.63 -5.64 0.12
CA VAL A 136 -12.18 -5.83 0.15
C VAL A 136 -11.68 -6.01 1.59
N GLY A 137 -12.21 -5.24 2.55
CA GLY A 137 -11.86 -5.36 3.97
C GLY A 137 -12.18 -6.75 4.53
N VAL A 138 -13.42 -7.20 4.37
CA VAL A 138 -13.88 -8.53 4.84
C VAL A 138 -13.14 -9.65 4.12
N ALA A 139 -12.90 -9.54 2.80
CA ALA A 139 -12.16 -10.55 2.05
C ALA A 139 -10.72 -10.69 2.58
N MET A 140 -10.01 -9.58 2.81
CA MET A 140 -8.65 -9.60 3.34
C MET A 140 -8.59 -10.16 4.77
N ASP A 141 -9.56 -9.84 5.62
CA ASP A 141 -9.65 -10.40 6.97
C ASP A 141 -9.95 -11.91 6.94
N THR A 142 -10.81 -12.35 6.03
CA THR A 142 -11.13 -13.76 5.83
C THR A 142 -9.90 -14.53 5.33
N VAL A 143 -9.15 -13.99 4.36
CA VAL A 143 -7.91 -14.61 3.85
C VAL A 143 -6.88 -14.76 4.96
N LYS A 144 -6.65 -13.72 5.78
CA LYS A 144 -5.73 -13.77 6.92
C LYS A 144 -6.14 -14.83 7.95
N GLN A 145 -7.44 -14.96 8.23
CA GLN A 145 -7.95 -15.99 9.13
C GLN A 145 -7.67 -17.40 8.59
N VAL A 146 -7.93 -17.63 7.30
CA VAL A 146 -7.68 -18.92 6.65
C VAL A 146 -6.17 -19.25 6.65
N GLU A 147 -5.31 -18.30 6.31
CA GLU A 147 -3.85 -18.47 6.35
C GLU A 147 -3.36 -18.83 7.76
N SER A 148 -3.90 -18.19 8.81
CA SER A 148 -3.52 -18.50 10.20
C SER A 148 -3.81 -19.96 10.57
N GLN A 149 -4.95 -20.50 10.11
CA GLN A 149 -5.33 -21.89 10.35
C GLN A 149 -4.49 -22.88 9.53
N LEU A 150 -4.12 -22.51 8.29
CA LEU A 150 -3.24 -23.31 7.44
C LEU A 150 -1.84 -23.44 8.03
N ILE A 151 -1.27 -22.38 8.61
CA ILE A 151 0.05 -22.41 9.26
C ILE A 151 0.04 -23.37 10.46
N MET A 152 -1.03 -23.35 11.28
CA MET A 152 -1.15 -24.26 12.43
C MET A 152 -1.21 -25.73 12.01
N ARG A 153 -1.90 -26.06 10.90
CA ARG A 153 -1.94 -27.44 10.37
C ARG A 153 -0.61 -27.93 9.84
N HIS A 154 0.22 -27.05 9.25
CA HIS A 154 1.54 -27.42 8.74
C HIS A 154 2.66 -27.43 9.81
N TYR A 155 2.36 -27.08 11.07
CA TYR A 155 3.34 -27.06 12.16
C TYR A 155 3.52 -28.41 12.89
N GLU A 156 2.63 -29.39 12.68
CA GLU A 156 2.71 -30.70 13.35
C GLU A 156 3.88 -31.58 12.90
N GLY A 157 4.43 -31.34 11.71
CA GLY A 157 5.45 -32.19 11.08
C GLY A 157 6.87 -32.06 11.63
N PHE A 158 7.21 -30.96 12.32
CA PHE A 158 8.59 -30.68 12.78
C PHE A 158 8.81 -30.79 14.29
N SER A 159 7.75 -30.90 15.10
CA SER A 159 7.86 -30.99 16.58
C SER A 159 7.96 -32.42 17.11
N ARG A 160 7.53 -33.44 16.35
CA ARG A 160 7.36 -34.81 16.88
C ARG A 160 8.59 -35.72 16.85
N ASN A 161 9.72 -35.28 16.30
CA ASN A 161 10.93 -36.12 16.17
C ASN A 161 12.07 -35.75 17.13
N ALA A 162 11.89 -34.79 18.03
CA ALA A 162 12.74 -34.68 19.21
C ALA A 162 12.32 -35.71 20.27
N LYS A 163 12.37 -37.01 19.93
CA LYS A 163 12.40 -38.08 20.93
C LYS A 163 13.65 -37.86 21.77
N LEU A 164 13.48 -37.15 22.88
CA LEU A 164 14.36 -37.18 24.04
C LEU A 164 14.48 -38.64 24.47
N ARG A 165 15.50 -39.31 23.94
CA ARG A 165 15.99 -40.59 24.41
C ARG A 165 16.70 -40.33 25.73
N SER A 166 15.92 -40.09 26.79
CA SER A 166 16.35 -40.18 28.17
C SER A 166 16.85 -41.61 28.39
N ARG A 167 18.17 -41.79 28.32
CA ARG A 167 18.82 -43.07 28.65
C ARG A 167 18.59 -43.29 30.14
N GLY A 168 17.95 -44.42 30.43
CA GLY A 168 17.38 -44.74 31.73
C GLY A 168 18.39 -44.93 32.87
N PRO A 169 17.86 -45.19 34.08
CA PRO A 169 18.63 -45.25 35.31
C PRO A 169 19.41 -46.56 35.39
N ARG A 170 20.66 -46.50 35.81
CA ARG A 170 21.39 -47.69 36.24
C ARG A 170 21.84 -47.51 37.69
N THR A 171 21.14 -48.25 38.54
CA THR A 171 21.58 -48.80 39.84
C THR A 171 22.97 -49.47 39.67
N TRP A 172 23.84 -49.64 40.66
CA TRP A 172 23.78 -49.76 42.12
C TRP A 172 24.98 -49.04 42.74
#